data_AF-A0A7J9G916-F1
#
_entry.id   AF-A0A7J9G916-F1
#
_cell.length_a   1.000
_cell.length_b   1.000
_cell.length_c   1.000
_cell.angle_alpha   90.00
_cell.angle_beta   90.00
_cell.angle_gamma   90.00
#
_symmetry.space_group_name_H-M   'P 1'
#
loop_
_entity.id
_entity.type
_entity.pdbx_description
1 polymer ?
#
loop_
_entity_poly.entity_id
_entity_poly.type
_entity_poly.pdbx_seq_one_letter_code
_entity_poly.pdbx_strand_id
1 'polypeptide(L)'
;MGSPTQDAENTASLFIKPNPEQANLIENICNCKSWDGILRKLLPKARYIVGICTGVMKHYTTEHEFYCKGLLLVSSLYACSKAFCGINVDPLWKPSDISYIFLPNMAYFEFLSVKSECDESIEMKSNDEYFELVDLVNNTDWSGGNRRMIKFKLFNSKRKDLDII
;
A
#
# COMPACT_ATOMS: atom_id res chain seq x y z
N MET A 1 -23.22 27.15 10.90
CA MET A 1 -22.05 26.41 10.38
C MET A 1 -21.67 27.04 9.05
N GLY A 2 -20.40 27.42 8.89
CA GLY A 2 -19.91 27.94 7.61
C GLY A 2 -19.99 26.86 6.52
N SER A 3 -19.89 27.26 5.25
CA SER A 3 -19.66 26.28 4.19
C SER A 3 -18.28 25.63 4.39
N PRO A 4 -18.07 24.36 3.98
CA PRO A 4 -16.77 23.69 4.09
C PRO A 4 -15.60 24.50 3.50
N THR A 5 -15.86 25.28 2.46
CA THR A 5 -14.89 26.17 1.82
C THR A 5 -14.48 27.33 2.73
N GLN A 6 -15.44 27.96 3.42
CA GLN A 6 -15.15 29.08 4.33
C GLN A 6 -14.32 28.63 5.53
N ASP A 7 -14.60 27.43 6.05
CA ASP A 7 -13.84 26.87 7.17
C ASP A 7 -12.39 26.53 6.78
N ALA A 8 -12.18 26.07 5.55
CA ALA A 8 -10.84 25.84 4.99
C ALA A 8 -10.05 27.15 4.81
N GLU A 9 -10.68 28.19 4.25
CA GLU A 9 -10.07 29.52 4.09
C GLU A 9 -9.68 30.14 5.43
N ASN A 10 -10.58 30.08 6.41
CA ASN A 10 -10.34 30.59 7.76
C ASN A 10 -9.15 29.87 8.40
N THR A 11 -9.09 28.54 8.30
CA THR A 11 -7.97 27.74 8.82
C THR A 11 -6.66 28.09 8.13
N ALA A 12 -6.66 28.22 6.80
CA ALA A 12 -5.48 28.56 6.02
C ALA A 12 -4.92 29.94 6.43
N SER A 13 -5.79 30.93 6.67
CA SER A 13 -5.37 32.29 7.07
C SER A 13 -4.60 32.34 8.39
N LEU A 14 -4.78 31.35 9.28
CA LEU A 14 -4.08 31.28 10.57
C LEU A 14 -2.63 30.81 10.44
N PHE A 15 -2.33 29.99 9.43
CA PHE A 15 -1.02 29.35 9.25
C PHE A 15 -0.22 29.93 8.09
N ILE A 16 -0.89 30.40 7.04
CA ILE A 16 -0.25 30.93 5.83
C ILE A 16 0.09 32.40 6.04
N LYS A 17 1.39 32.68 6.19
CA LYS A 17 1.92 34.05 6.17
C LYS A 17 2.49 34.35 4.78
N PRO A 18 2.33 35.59 4.26
CA PRO A 18 2.99 35.98 3.03
C PRO A 18 4.51 35.78 3.14
N ASN A 19 5.07 34.96 2.24
CA ASN A 19 6.50 34.72 2.14
C ASN A 19 6.94 34.75 0.67
N PRO A 20 7.24 35.94 0.12
CA PRO A 20 7.57 36.09 -1.29
C PRO A 20 8.86 35.38 -1.69
N GLU A 21 9.84 35.27 -0.79
CA GLU A 21 11.10 34.56 -1.07
C GLU A 21 10.84 33.06 -1.28
N GLN A 22 10.04 32.46 -0.40
CA GLN A 22 9.66 31.05 -0.54
C GLN A 22 8.79 30.82 -1.78
N ALA A 23 7.89 31.74 -2.10
CA ALA A 23 7.08 31.67 -3.32
C ALA A 23 7.96 31.69 -4.59
N ASN A 24 8.89 32.64 -4.68
CA ASN A 24 9.84 32.74 -5.79
C ASN A 24 10.72 31.49 -5.91
N LEU A 25 11.14 30.90 -4.79
CA LEU A 25 11.92 29.66 -4.78
C LEU A 25 11.11 28.48 -5.34
N ILE A 26 9.85 28.32 -4.91
CA ILE A 26 8.96 27.27 -5.41
C ILE A 26 8.68 27.49 -6.90
N GLU A 27 8.39 28.71 -7.32
CA GLU A 27 8.16 29.06 -8.72
C GLU A 27 9.37 28.70 -9.59
N ASN A 28 10.57 29.08 -9.17
CA ASN A 28 11.81 28.74 -9.88
C ASN A 28 12.02 27.22 -10.00
N ILE A 29 11.70 26.46 -8.95
CA ILE A 29 11.78 24.98 -8.97
C ILE A 29 10.75 24.40 -9.95
N CYS A 30 9.51 24.88 -9.93
CA CYS A 30 8.42 24.37 -10.78
C CYS A 30 8.57 24.78 -12.26
N ASN A 31 9.24 25.90 -12.54
CA ASN A 31 9.57 26.35 -13.89
C ASN A 31 10.69 25.52 -14.58
N CYS A 32 11.22 24.49 -13.92
CA CYS A 32 12.17 23.56 -14.53
C CYS A 32 11.54 22.80 -15.71
N LYS A 33 12.29 22.66 -16.82
CA LYS A 33 11.87 21.89 -18.02
C LYS A 33 11.61 20.41 -17.75
N SER A 34 12.24 19.84 -16.73
CA SER A 34 12.06 18.46 -16.29
C SER A 34 11.80 18.42 -14.79
N TRP A 35 10.83 17.59 -14.40
CA TRP A 35 10.44 17.35 -13.02
C TRP A 35 11.14 16.13 -12.41
N ASP A 36 12.20 15.64 -13.06
CA ASP A 36 13.08 14.62 -12.48
C ASP A 36 13.63 15.10 -11.12
N GLY A 37 13.33 14.32 -10.07
CA GLY A 37 13.70 14.58 -8.69
C GLY A 37 13.04 15.81 -8.06
N ILE A 38 11.90 16.27 -8.58
CA ILE A 38 11.21 17.48 -8.09
C ILE A 38 10.93 17.42 -6.59
N LEU A 39 10.60 16.24 -6.04
CA LEU A 39 10.28 16.11 -4.63
C LEU A 39 11.50 16.34 -3.72
N ARG A 40 12.71 16.01 -4.18
CA ARG A 40 13.94 16.36 -3.43
C ARG A 40 14.21 17.86 -3.46
N LYS A 41 13.83 18.56 -4.53
CA LYS A 41 14.00 20.01 -4.63
C LYS A 41 13.01 20.75 -3.74
N LEU A 42 11.74 20.35 -3.78
CA LEU A 42 10.67 20.97 -2.98
C LEU A 42 10.76 20.58 -1.50
N LEU A 43 11.10 19.34 -1.19
CA LEU A 43 11.15 18.79 0.16
C LEU A 43 12.56 18.25 0.46
N PRO A 44 13.59 19.12 0.57
CA PRO A 44 14.98 18.69 0.74
C PRO A 44 15.24 17.92 2.04
N LYS A 45 14.35 18.04 3.03
CA LYS A 45 14.43 17.33 4.31
C LYS A 45 13.66 16.01 4.33
N ALA A 46 12.92 15.66 3.27
CA ALA A 46 12.19 14.40 3.20
C ALA A 46 13.17 13.22 3.17
N ARG A 47 12.88 12.18 3.97
CA ARG A 47 13.70 10.96 4.04
C ARG A 47 13.09 9.80 3.26
N TYR A 48 11.76 9.71 3.29
CA TYR A 48 10.97 8.68 2.64
C TYR A 48 9.57 9.24 2.35
N ILE A 49 8.86 8.54 1.47
CA ILE A 49 7.47 8.81 1.14
C ILE A 49 6.66 7.62 1.65
N VAL A 50 5.53 7.90 2.30
CA VAL A 50 4.60 6.86 2.74
C VAL A 50 3.51 6.72 1.69
N GLY A 51 3.34 5.51 1.16
CA GLY A 51 2.34 5.23 0.12
C GLY A 51 2.23 3.75 -0.18
N ILE A 52 1.14 3.37 -0.86
CA ILE A 52 0.93 1.99 -1.30
C ILE A 52 1.70 1.77 -2.60
N CYS A 53 2.56 0.75 -2.63
CA CYS A 53 3.39 0.40 -3.79
C CYS A 53 3.30 -1.08 -4.19
N THR A 54 2.34 -1.79 -3.60
CA THR A 54 2.06 -3.21 -3.84
C THR A 54 0.81 -3.37 -4.70
N GLY A 55 0.52 -4.60 -5.14
CA GLY A 55 -0.63 -4.90 -6.01
C GLY A 55 -0.60 -4.11 -7.33
N VAL A 56 -1.73 -3.52 -7.70
CA VAL A 56 -1.86 -2.70 -8.92
C VAL A 56 -1.01 -1.43 -8.89
N MET A 57 -0.64 -0.94 -7.71
CA MET A 57 0.19 0.27 -7.58
C MET A 57 1.66 0.05 -7.95
N LYS A 58 2.09 -1.22 -8.07
CA LYS A 58 3.46 -1.56 -8.49
C LYS A 58 3.83 -0.96 -9.86
N HIS A 59 2.86 -0.75 -10.73
CA HIS A 59 3.08 -0.15 -12.05
C HIS A 59 3.68 1.27 -11.97
N TYR A 60 3.40 2.02 -10.90
CA TYR A 60 3.88 3.40 -10.71
C TYR A 60 5.32 3.50 -10.17
N THR A 61 6.04 2.38 -10.05
CA THR A 61 7.41 2.37 -9.49
C THR A 61 8.36 3.23 -10.34
N THR A 62 8.18 3.26 -11.66
CA THR A 62 9.03 4.02 -12.58
C THR A 62 8.84 5.53 -12.41
N GLU A 63 7.58 5.97 -12.34
CA GLU A 63 7.19 7.36 -12.13
C GLU A 63 7.62 7.83 -10.74
N HIS A 64 7.49 6.97 -9.74
CA HIS A 64 7.99 7.25 -8.40
C HIS A 64 9.51 7.53 -8.44
N GLU A 65 10.29 6.67 -9.10
CA GLU A 65 11.75 6.89 -9.20
C GLU A 65 12.06 8.20 -9.95
N PHE A 66 11.30 8.53 -11.00
CA PHE A 66 11.46 9.78 -11.74
C PHE A 66 11.23 11.03 -10.87
N TYR A 67 10.13 11.12 -10.11
CA TYR A 67 9.85 12.31 -9.30
C TYR A 67 10.63 12.37 -7.98
N CYS A 68 10.97 11.21 -7.43
CA CYS A 68 11.49 11.08 -6.06
C CYS A 68 13.01 10.88 -6.02
N LYS A 69 13.60 10.37 -7.12
CA LYS A 69 15.05 10.22 -7.34
C LYS A 69 15.75 9.53 -6.17
N GLY A 70 15.35 8.30 -5.87
CA GLY A 70 15.90 7.50 -4.77
C GLY A 70 15.43 7.86 -3.36
N LEU A 71 14.34 8.62 -3.20
CA LEU A 71 13.62 8.60 -1.91
C LEU A 71 12.98 7.23 -1.75
N LEU A 72 13.06 6.67 -0.55
CA LEU A 72 12.46 5.37 -0.26
C LEU A 72 10.93 5.49 -0.24
N LEU A 73 10.25 4.59 -0.96
CA LEU A 73 8.80 4.42 -0.87
C LEU A 73 8.46 3.37 0.18
N VAL A 74 7.80 3.79 1.25
CA VAL A 74 7.45 2.93 2.38
C VAL A 74 5.96 2.64 2.35
N SER A 75 5.60 1.37 2.16
CA SER A 75 4.23 0.90 2.40
C SER A 75 4.14 0.31 3.79
N SER A 76 3.51 1.05 4.71
CA SER A 76 3.48 0.72 6.14
C SER A 76 2.34 -0.20 6.54
N LEU A 77 1.18 -0.05 5.89
CA LEU A 77 -0.07 -0.67 6.31
C LEU A 77 -0.70 -1.43 5.15
N TYR A 78 -1.27 -2.59 5.45
CA TYR A 78 -2.18 -3.31 4.59
C TYR A 78 -3.55 -3.34 5.25
N ALA A 79 -4.52 -2.70 4.62
CA ALA A 79 -5.84 -2.48 5.19
C ALA A 79 -6.91 -2.49 4.10
N CYS A 80 -8.16 -2.59 4.53
CA CYS A 80 -9.33 -2.37 3.68
C CYS A 80 -10.37 -1.57 4.45
N SER A 81 -11.49 -1.24 3.80
CA SER A 81 -12.60 -0.53 4.45
C SER A 81 -13.22 -1.28 5.64
N LYS A 82 -12.88 -2.57 5.83
CA LYS A 82 -13.40 -3.43 6.90
C LYS A 82 -12.45 -3.62 8.06
N ALA A 83 -11.13 -3.58 7.82
CA ALA A 83 -10.14 -3.86 8.85
C ALA A 83 -8.76 -3.33 8.47
N PHE A 84 -7.99 -2.94 9.48
CA PHE A 84 -6.54 -2.85 9.38
C PHE A 84 -5.98 -4.25 9.53
N CYS A 85 -5.51 -4.83 8.44
CA CYS A 85 -5.16 -6.24 8.43
C CYS A 85 -3.75 -6.45 8.96
N GLY A 86 -2.77 -5.70 8.44
CA GLY A 86 -1.36 -5.96 8.76
C GLY A 86 -0.45 -4.76 8.58
N ILE A 87 0.79 -4.95 9.05
CA ILE A 87 1.84 -3.94 9.05
C ILE A 87 3.10 -4.47 8.35
N ASN A 88 3.83 -3.59 7.70
CA ASN A 88 5.17 -3.92 7.19
C ASN A 88 6.21 -3.67 8.29
N VAL A 89 6.85 -4.73 8.76
CA VAL A 89 7.89 -4.65 9.80
C VAL A 89 9.25 -4.23 9.22
N ASP A 90 9.44 -4.42 7.92
CA ASP A 90 10.66 -4.11 7.18
C ASP A 90 10.44 -2.99 6.14
N PRO A 91 10.27 -1.74 6.60
CA PRO A 91 9.91 -0.61 5.73
C PRO A 91 10.99 -0.22 4.72
N LEU A 92 12.22 -0.70 4.89
CA LEU A 92 13.37 -0.39 4.03
C LEU A 92 13.50 -1.32 2.82
N TRP A 93 12.67 -2.36 2.73
CA TRP A 93 12.76 -3.33 1.65
C TRP A 93 12.27 -2.74 0.32
N LYS A 94 12.76 -3.33 -0.78
CA LYS A 94 12.32 -2.95 -2.12
C LYS A 94 10.81 -3.18 -2.26
N PRO A 95 10.09 -2.37 -3.05
CA PRO A 95 8.65 -2.58 -3.31
C PRO A 95 8.30 -4.00 -3.80
N SER A 96 9.24 -4.70 -4.44
CA SER A 96 9.09 -6.08 -4.89
C SER A 96 9.04 -7.11 -3.78
N ASP A 97 9.58 -6.80 -2.60
CA ASP A 97 9.84 -7.78 -1.53
C ASP A 97 9.03 -7.48 -0.26
N ILE A 98 8.18 -6.46 -0.30
CA ILE A 98 7.33 -6.09 0.84
C ILE A 98 6.44 -7.26 1.27
N SER A 99 6.47 -7.54 2.57
CA SER A 99 5.58 -8.47 3.26
C SER A 99 4.86 -7.76 4.39
N TYR A 100 3.61 -8.17 4.66
CA TYR A 100 2.83 -7.65 5.76
C TYR A 100 2.57 -8.75 6.79
N ILE A 101 2.77 -8.42 8.06
CA ILE A 101 2.40 -9.29 9.18
C ILE A 101 0.99 -8.94 9.60
N PHE A 102 0.09 -9.92 9.59
CA PHE A 102 -1.27 -9.72 10.09
C PHE A 102 -1.29 -9.56 11.60
N LEU A 103 -2.13 -8.64 12.05
CA LEU A 103 -2.34 -8.34 13.45
C LEU A 103 -3.55 -9.15 13.95
N PRO A 104 -3.36 -10.26 14.68
CA PRO A 104 -4.46 -11.17 15.03
C PRO A 104 -5.54 -10.53 15.93
N ASN A 105 -5.20 -9.42 16.58
CA ASN A 105 -6.12 -8.66 17.42
C ASN A 105 -7.02 -7.69 16.63
N MET A 106 -6.78 -7.47 15.33
CA MET A 106 -7.56 -6.52 14.53
C MET A 106 -8.81 -7.14 13.90
N ALA A 107 -8.72 -8.42 13.53
CA ALA A 107 -9.84 -9.21 13.02
C ALA A 107 -9.52 -10.71 13.16
N TYR A 108 -10.55 -11.53 13.03
CA TYR A 108 -10.38 -12.96 12.79
C TYR A 108 -10.14 -13.19 11.29
N PHE A 109 -9.06 -13.89 10.93
CA PHE A 109 -8.64 -14.11 9.55
C PHE A 109 -8.73 -15.59 9.17
N GLU A 110 -9.40 -15.88 8.06
CA GLU A 110 -9.45 -17.21 7.46
C GLU A 110 -8.87 -17.16 6.04
N PHE A 111 -8.18 -18.23 5.64
CA PHE A 111 -7.46 -18.29 4.38
C PHE A 111 -7.97 -19.45 3.52
N LEU A 112 -8.40 -19.12 2.30
CA LEU A 112 -8.74 -20.12 1.30
C LEU A 112 -7.51 -20.44 0.46
N SER A 113 -7.14 -21.70 0.39
CA SER A 113 -6.06 -22.16 -0.49
C SER A 113 -6.43 -21.94 -1.95
N VAL A 114 -5.54 -21.31 -2.71
CA VAL A 114 -5.69 -21.12 -4.16
C VAL A 114 -4.83 -22.17 -4.84
N LYS A 115 -5.46 -23.16 -5.50
CA LYS A 115 -4.74 -24.10 -6.37
C LYS A 115 -4.17 -23.32 -7.55
N SER A 116 -2.87 -23.41 -7.79
CA SER A 116 -2.26 -22.89 -9.01
C SER A 116 -2.66 -23.75 -10.19
N GLU A 117 -2.92 -23.14 -11.35
CA GLU A 117 -3.17 -23.83 -12.64
C GLU A 117 -2.00 -24.76 -13.07
N CYS A 118 -0.91 -24.79 -12.31
CA CYS A 118 0.24 -25.68 -12.50
C CYS A 118 0.04 -27.11 -11.95
N ASP A 119 -1.01 -27.36 -11.16
CA ASP A 119 -1.26 -28.65 -10.50
C ASP A 119 -2.48 -29.39 -11.08
N GLU A 120 -2.55 -29.55 -12.41
CA GLU A 120 -3.52 -30.44 -13.07
C GLU A 120 -3.16 -31.94 -12.94
N SER A 121 -2.80 -32.41 -11.74
CA SER A 121 -2.58 -33.85 -11.51
C SER A 121 -3.14 -34.42 -10.20
N ILE A 122 -4.08 -33.72 -9.54
CA ILE A 122 -4.91 -34.36 -8.52
C ILE A 122 -6.37 -34.26 -8.94
N GLU A 123 -6.80 -35.21 -9.76
CA GLU A 123 -8.20 -35.61 -9.81
C GLU A 123 -8.63 -36.07 -8.43
N MET A 124 -9.60 -35.39 -7.81
CA MET A 124 -10.59 -36.07 -6.98
C MET A 124 -11.96 -35.46 -7.24
N LYS A 125 -12.86 -36.35 -7.65
CA LYS A 125 -14.27 -36.10 -7.91
C LYS A 125 -15.04 -35.76 -6.63
N SER A 126 -16.16 -35.07 -6.88
CA SER A 126 -17.41 -34.97 -6.10
C SER A 126 -17.38 -34.30 -4.72
N ASN A 127 -18.10 -33.17 -4.68
CA ASN A 127 -19.05 -32.73 -3.65
C ASN A 127 -18.73 -33.12 -2.20
N ASP A 128 -18.14 -32.19 -1.46
CA ASP A 128 -18.72 -31.55 -0.27
C ASP A 128 -17.79 -30.39 0.14
N GLU A 129 -18.37 -29.28 0.59
CA GLU A 129 -17.63 -28.11 1.09
C GLU A 129 -16.82 -28.49 2.35
N TYR A 130 -15.60 -28.98 2.16
CA TYR A 130 -14.59 -29.03 3.20
C TYR A 130 -13.42 -28.14 2.78
N PHE A 131 -13.38 -26.93 3.35
CA PHE A 131 -12.23 -26.06 3.28
C PHE A 131 -11.26 -26.47 4.37
N GLU A 132 -10.07 -26.93 3.99
CA GLU A 132 -8.98 -27.17 4.92
C GLU A 132 -8.48 -25.83 5.46
N LEU A 133 -8.74 -25.57 6.75
CA LEU A 133 -8.26 -24.39 7.44
C LEU A 133 -6.73 -24.48 7.54
N VAL A 134 -6.02 -23.53 6.92
CA VAL A 134 -4.58 -23.42 7.07
C VAL A 134 -4.30 -22.86 8.45
N ASP A 135 -3.80 -23.72 9.35
CA ASP A 135 -3.38 -23.33 10.69
C ASP A 135 -2.11 -22.46 10.58
N LEU A 136 -2.19 -21.19 10.99
CA LEU A 136 -1.09 -20.22 10.88
C LEU A 136 -0.10 -20.33 12.06
N VAL A 137 0.28 -21.55 12.40
CA VAL A 137 1.41 -21.79 13.30
C VAL A 137 2.44 -22.58 12.55
N ASN A 138 3.49 -21.88 12.08
CA ASN A 138 4.89 -22.32 12.23
C ASN A 138 5.85 -21.22 11.73
N ASN A 139 6.59 -20.64 12.69
CA ASN A 139 7.88 -20.03 12.44
C ASN A 139 8.85 -21.14 11.99
N THR A 140 9.10 -21.29 10.68
CA THR A 140 10.36 -21.87 10.17
C THR A 140 10.55 -21.56 8.69
N ASP A 141 11.73 -20.99 8.40
CA ASP A 141 12.52 -21.02 7.16
C ASP A 141 11.93 -20.45 5.86
N TRP A 142 12.11 -19.13 5.72
CA TRP A 142 11.92 -18.39 4.48
C TRP A 142 13.16 -18.45 3.57
N SER A 143 13.44 -19.63 3.01
CA SER A 143 14.48 -19.78 1.98
C SER A 143 14.04 -20.74 0.86
N GLY A 144 13.09 -20.29 0.03
CA GLY A 144 12.69 -21.07 -1.13
C GLY A 144 11.63 -20.36 -1.95
N GLY A 145 12.04 -19.78 -3.07
CA GLY A 145 11.16 -19.03 -3.96
C GLY A 145 9.98 -19.87 -4.47
N ASN A 146 8.80 -19.60 -3.92
CA ASN A 146 7.53 -19.75 -4.64
C ASN A 146 6.49 -18.84 -3.96
N ARG A 147 6.22 -17.66 -4.55
CA ARG A 147 5.29 -16.69 -3.96
C ARG A 147 3.86 -17.14 -4.23
N ARG A 148 3.22 -17.77 -3.25
CA ARG A 148 1.78 -18.10 -3.31
C ARG A 148 0.96 -16.82 -3.15
N MET A 149 0.13 -16.49 -4.15
CA MET A 149 -0.87 -15.44 -3.98
C MET A 149 -1.99 -15.94 -3.04
N ILE A 150 -2.13 -15.29 -1.89
CA ILE A 150 -3.25 -15.52 -0.99
C ILE A 150 -4.43 -14.66 -1.47
N LYS A 151 -5.50 -15.29 -1.94
CA LYS A 151 -6.72 -14.60 -2.37
C LYS A 151 -7.67 -14.47 -1.16
N PHE A 152 -7.93 -13.24 -0.74
CA PHE A 152 -8.86 -12.96 0.34
C PHE A 152 -10.30 -13.10 -0.17
N LYS A 153 -11.10 -13.94 0.50
CA LYS A 153 -12.55 -13.89 0.41
C LYS A 153 -13.06 -13.43 1.77
N LEU A 154 -13.17 -12.11 1.95
CA LEU A 154 -13.91 -11.54 3.06
C LEU A 154 -15.38 -11.92 2.87
N PHE A 155 -15.87 -12.87 3.67
CA PHE A 155 -17.26 -13.30 3.58
C PHE A 155 -18.16 -12.17 4.08
N ASN A 156 -18.99 -11.62 3.20
CA ASN A 156 -20.19 -10.90 3.60
C ASN A 156 -21.35 -11.39 2.74
N SER A 157 -22.42 -11.83 3.41
CA SER A 157 -23.60 -12.49 2.83
C SER A 157 -24.27 -11.69 1.69
N LYS A 158 -24.00 -10.39 1.53
CA LYS A 158 -24.61 -9.57 0.48
C LYS A 158 -23.68 -8.43 0.02
N ARG A 159 -22.71 -8.73 -0.86
CA ARG A 159 -22.20 -7.88 -1.96
C ARG A 159 -20.83 -8.41 -2.41
N LYS A 160 -20.77 -8.85 -3.67
CA LYS A 160 -19.53 -8.94 -4.44
C LYS A 160 -19.22 -7.50 -4.82
N ASP A 161 -18.03 -7.01 -4.49
CA ASP A 161 -17.34 -5.80 -4.95
C ASP A 161 -16.49 -5.31 -3.77
N LEU A 162 -15.23 -5.74 -3.71
CA LEU A 162 -14.27 -5.30 -2.70
C LEU A 162 -12.98 -4.94 -3.42
N ASP A 163 -12.85 -3.64 -3.71
CA ASP A 163 -11.57 -3.04 -4.03
C ASP A 163 -10.71 -3.03 -2.77
N ILE A 164 -9.58 -3.72 -2.83
CA ILE A 164 -8.48 -3.56 -1.90
C ILE A 164 -7.81 -2.24 -2.29
N ILE A 165 -7.78 -1.27 -1.38
CA ILE A 165 -7.02 -0.02 -1.57
C ILE A 165 -5.55 -0.29 -1.33
#